data_AF-A0AAW5P433-F1
#
_entry.id   AF-A0AAW5P433-F1
#
_cell.length_a   1.000
_cell.length_b   1.000
_cell.length_c   1.000
_cell.angle_alpha   90.00
_cell.angle_beta   90.00
_cell.angle_gamma   90.00
#
_symmetry.space_group_name_H-M   'P 1'
#
loop_
_entity.id
_entity.type
_entity.pdbx_description
1 polymer ?
#
loop_
_entity_poly.entity_id
_entity_poly.type
_entity_poly.pdbx_seq_one_letter_code
_entity_poly.pdbx_strand_id
1 'polypeptide(L)' 'MRQTCRRRQYSYHREKAYVRWAERFACVHDPTHPRRLNEDDIRAFLGHLASERNVAASTQNKALNALTEWI' A
#
# COMPACT_ATOMS: atom_id res chain seq x y z
N MET A 1 -6.37 7.31 5.16
CA MET A 1 -6.45 6.73 3.80
C MET A 1 -7.74 7.12 3.04
N ARG A 2 -8.94 6.65 3.42
CA ARG A 2 -10.19 6.99 2.71
C ARG A 2 -10.47 8.50 2.63
N GLN A 3 -10.25 9.22 3.73
CA GLN A 3 -10.38 10.69 3.75
C GLN A 3 -9.38 11.38 2.80
N THR A 4 -8.14 10.89 2.72
CA THR A 4 -7.11 11.39 1.80
C THR A 4 -7.51 11.16 0.33
N CYS A 5 -8.03 9.96 0.01
CA CYS A 5 -8.53 9.62 -1.32
C CYS A 5 -9.71 10.50 -1.73
N ARG A 6 -10.65 10.77 -0.82
CA ARG A 6 -11.79 11.66 -1.05
C ARG A 6 -11.35 13.11 -1.28
N ARG A 7 -10.38 13.60 -0.51
CA ARG A 7 -9.79 14.94 -0.73
C ARG A 7 -9.13 15.07 -2.10
N ARG A 8 -8.49 14.00 -2.59
CA ARG A 8 -7.88 13.95 -3.93
C ARG A 8 -8.88 13.60 -5.05
N GLN A 9 -10.17 13.49 -4.74
CA GLN A 9 -11.24 13.13 -5.69
C GLN A 9 -10.95 11.85 -6.47
N TYR A 10 -10.28 10.89 -5.84
CA TYR A 10 -10.03 9.60 -6.48
C TYR A 10 -11.35 8.84 -6.67
N SER A 11 -11.42 8.12 -7.80
CA SER A 11 -12.56 7.24 -8.05
C SER A 11 -12.69 6.18 -6.96
N TYR A 12 -13.91 5.71 -6.72
CA TYR A 12 -14.20 4.67 -5.73
C TYR A 12 -13.33 3.42 -5.93
N HIS A 13 -13.07 3.03 -7.18
CA HIS A 13 -12.19 1.92 -7.51
C HIS A 13 -10.74 2.15 -7.08
N ARG A 14 -10.22 3.38 -7.20
CA ARG A 14 -8.87 3.73 -6.71
C ARG A 14 -8.82 3.72 -5.20
N GLU A 15 -9.82 4.29 -4.52
CA GLU A 15 -9.90 4.26 -3.06
C GLU A 15 -9.89 2.82 -2.53
N LYS A 16 -10.69 1.93 -3.13
CA LYS A 16 -10.76 0.52 -2.74
C LYS A 16 -9.43 -0.22 -2.96
N ALA A 17 -8.74 0.07 -4.07
CA ALA A 17 -7.42 -0.51 -4.34
C ALA A 17 -6.38 -0.05 -3.32
N TYR A 18 -6.39 1.23 -2.97
CA TYR A 18 -5.48 1.82 -1.98
C TYR A 18 -5.70 1.18 -0.61
N VAL A 19 -6.95 1.12 -0.13
CA VAL A 19 -7.30 0.47 1.14
C VAL A 19 -6.85 -0.99 1.16
N ARG A 20 -7.05 -1.74 0.08
CA ARG A 20 -6.59 -3.13 -0.02
C ARG A 20 -5.07 -3.29 0.12
N TRP A 21 -4.29 -2.35 -0.41
CA TRP A 21 -2.84 -2.39 -0.29
C TRP A 21 -2.38 -2.10 1.13
N ALA A 22 -2.98 -1.11 1.81
CA ALA A 22 -2.71 -0.85 3.21
C ALA A 22 -3.10 -2.02 4.11
N GLU A 23 -4.26 -2.66 3.87
CA GLU A 23 -4.68 -3.85 4.62
C GLU A 23 -3.69 -5.02 4.44
N ARG A 24 -3.24 -5.27 3.21
CA ARG A 24 -2.23 -6.31 2.94
C ARG A 24 -0.90 -6.01 3.62
N PHE A 25 -0.45 -4.76 3.54
CA PHE A 25 0.80 -4.34 4.17
C PHE A 25 0.72 -4.46 5.70
N ALA A 26 -0.38 -4.00 6.30
CA ALA A 26 -0.63 -4.16 7.74
C ALA A 26 -0.68 -5.64 8.16
N CYS A 27 -1.21 -6.53 7.31
CA CYS A 27 -1.25 -7.97 7.61
C CYS A 27 0.14 -8.63 7.58
N VAL A 28 1.06 -8.17 6.72
CA VAL A 28 2.41 -8.72 6.62
C VAL A 28 3.30 -8.26 7.77
N HIS A 29 3.10 -7.04 8.27
CA HIS A 29 3.91 -6.46 9.35
C HIS A 29 3.30 -6.61 10.76
N ASP A 30 2.23 -7.42 10.91
CA ASP A 30 1.44 -7.59 12.16
C ASP A 30 0.89 -6.23 12.68
N PRO A 31 0.19 -6.08 13.83
CA PRO A 31 -0.37 -4.79 14.28
C PRO A 31 0.71 -3.83 14.80
N THR A 32 1.88 -3.83 14.15
CA THR A 32 2.89 -2.80 14.30
C THR A 32 2.28 -1.48 13.88
N HIS A 33 2.23 -0.54 14.84
CA HIS A 33 1.59 0.75 14.65
C HIS A 33 2.13 1.42 13.37
N PRO A 34 1.29 1.93 12.45
CA PRO A 34 1.73 2.49 11.16
C PRO A 34 2.85 3.54 11.24
N ARG A 35 2.98 4.20 12.40
CA ARG A 35 4.04 5.18 12.71
C ARG A 35 5.43 4.58 12.87
N ARG A 36 5.54 3.26 13.04
CA ARG A 36 6.82 2.54 13.10
C ARG A 36 7.24 1.98 11.75
N LEU A 37 6.31 1.95 10.78
CA LEU A 37 6.61 1.48 9.44
C LEU A 37 7.35 2.59 8.69
N ASN A 38 8.41 2.22 7.99
CA ASN A 38 9.26 3.15 7.27
C ASN A 38 9.34 2.78 5.77
N GLU A 39 10.12 3.55 5.00
CA GLU A 39 10.31 3.29 3.57
C GLU A 39 10.98 1.93 3.29
N ASP A 40 11.80 1.42 4.20
CA ASP A 40 12.45 0.12 4.05
C ASP A 40 11.43 -1.03 4.18
N ASP A 41 10.43 -0.89 5.05
CA ASP A 41 9.31 -1.83 5.15
C ASP A 41 8.50 -1.84 3.84
N ILE A 42 8.24 -0.66 3.26
CA ILE A 42 7.58 -0.56 1.95
C ILE A 42 8.40 -1.30 0.89
N ARG A 43 9.72 -1.08 0.86
CA ARG A 43 10.62 -1.74 -0.12
C ARG A 43 10.63 -3.26 0.06
N ALA A 44 10.67 -3.75 1.30
CA ALA A 44 10.60 -5.17 1.61
C ALA A 44 9.27 -5.78 1.15
N PHE A 45 8.15 -5.12 1.41
CA PHE A 45 6.82 -5.57 0.97
C PHE A 45 6.67 -5.58 -0.55
N LEU A 46 7.18 -4.57 -1.26
CA LEU A 46 7.19 -4.54 -2.72
C LEU A 46 8.06 -5.66 -3.30
N GLY A 47 9.20 -5.97 -2.67
CA GLY A 47 10.03 -7.12 -3.01
C GLY A 47 9.28 -8.45 -2.85
N HIS A 48 8.56 -8.63 -1.74
CA HIS A 48 7.69 -9.78 -1.54
C HIS A 48 6.57 -9.89 -2.60
N LEU A 49 5.94 -8.77 -2.99
CA LEU A 49 4.94 -8.76 -4.05
C LEU A 49 5.52 -9.14 -5.43
N ALA A 50 6.74 -8.72 -5.72
CA ALA A 50 7.44 -9.08 -6.95
C ALA A 50 7.77 -10.58 -6.97
N SER A 51 8.40 -11.07 -5.91
CA SER A 51 8.96 -12.42 -5.86
C SER A 51 7.92 -13.51 -5.62
N GLU A 52 6.99 -13.31 -4.67
CA GLU A 52 6.05 -14.36 -4.25
C GLU A 52 4.70 -14.28 -4.96
N ARG A 53 4.29 -13.06 -5.36
CA ARG A 53 2.97 -12.84 -5.96
C ARG A 53 3.02 -12.56 -7.45
N ASN A 54 4.22 -12.52 -8.06
CA ASN A 54 4.44 -12.24 -9.49
C ASN A 54 3.62 -11.04 -9.99
N VAL A 55 3.53 -10.00 -9.15
CA VAL A 55 2.71 -8.83 -9.44
C VAL A 55 3.41 -7.96 -10.48
N ALA A 56 2.71 -7.60 -11.55
CA ALA A 56 3.25 -6.72 -12.60
C ALA A 56 3.74 -5.38 -12.03
N ALA A 57 4.79 -4.81 -12.63
CA ALA A 57 5.39 -3.54 -12.20
C ALA A 57 4.38 -2.39 -12.10
N SER A 58 3.40 -2.33 -13.03
CA SER A 58 2.32 -1.33 -13.00
C SER A 58 1.41 -1.44 -11.77
N THR A 59 1.26 -2.65 -11.22
CA THR A 59 0.49 -2.92 -10.00
C THR A 59 1.33 -2.65 -8.76
N GLN A 60 2.64 -2.91 -8.79
CA GLN A 60 3.57 -2.52 -7.72
C GLN A 60 3.62 -1.01 -7.57
N ASN A 61 3.66 -0.24 -8.66
CA ASN A 61 3.60 1.23 -8.60
C ASN A 61 2.32 1.75 -7.95
N LYS A 62 1.18 1.07 -8.14
CA LYS A 62 -0.08 1.40 -7.45
C LYS A 62 -0.01 1.09 -5.96
N ALA A 63 0.65 -0.01 -5.57
CA ALA A 63 0.87 -0.36 -4.18
C ALA A 63 1.81 0.65 -3.50
N LEU A 64 2.93 0.99 -4.15
CA LEU A 64 3.89 2.00 -3.67
C LEU A 64 3.19 3.34 -3.40
N ASN A 65 2.48 3.88 -4.39
CA ASN A 65 1.76 5.15 -4.25
C ASN A 65 0.69 5.11 -3.15
N ALA A 66 0.08 3.95 -2.90
CA ALA A 66 -0.90 3.81 -1.84
C ALA A 66 -0.24 3.83 -0.45
N LEU A 67 0.91 3.15 -0.30
CA LEU A 67 1.62 3.03 0.96
C LEU A 67 2.35 4.32 1.33
N THR A 68 2.96 5.02 0.37
CA THR A 68 3.60 6.33 0.61
C THR A 68 2.60 7.43 0.93
N GLU A 69 1.34 7.33 0.46
CA GLU A 69 0.26 8.22 0.88
C GLU A 69 -0.32 7.87 2.27
N TRP A 70 0.04 6.71 2.83
CA TRP A 70 -0.54 6.18 4.08
C TRP A 70 0.35 6.38 5.31
N ILE A 71 1.67 6.18 5.17
CA ILE A 71 2.68 6.45 6.22
C ILE A 71 2.88 7.96 6.37
#